data_AF-A0A2E7LTC5-F1
#
_entry.id   AF-A0A2E7LTC5-F1
#
_cell.length_a   1.000
_cell.length_b   1.000
_cell.length_c   1.000
_cell.angle_alpha   90.00
_cell.angle_beta   90.00
_cell.angle_gamma   90.00
#
_symmetry.space_group_name_H-M   'P 1'
#
loop_
_entity.id
_entity.type
_entity.pdbx_description
1 polymer ?
#
loop_
_entity_poly.entity_id
_entity_poly.type
_entity_poly.pdbx_seq_one_letter_code
_entity_poly.pdbx_strand_id
1 'polypeptide(L)'
;MPTPNGGLITETNSQYYAGAQGFTTTAPQKEFVFTFNTPLVLGDPDPASVNYALNNFKLYASPDGLTYTEVTAANWPAQYPYTLNNQPNGDGEIVLNADLPANHILVVQLKTIDGGSFGARDAYGVTTEQNYGSYSYVTLEDIVNNFIVGFVGKDKLIPDVRRSDIIFHAKRGLQEFSYDTLKSVKSQELTVPHTLSVILPQDYVNYVRVSRIDSLGVQRIIYPSNNLTDSPYELPIQDNMGVPTQDNFEDNLEGTSITEERWKRANTNLISQNYDFALYNEGMDWWGYNWGYGGYWYWGWGEQYGMSPQYAQYNGWFNMNEREGKISFSSNLIGSLIILEYISDGLAYDLDSRVPKLAEDALYAYISHAIIASRINQPEYIVQRLRQEKSAKLRNAKIRLSNIKLDEIVQVMRGKAKWIKR
;
A
#
# COMPACT_ATOMS: atom_id res chain seq x y z
N MET A 1 29.97 -11.87 -11.42
CA MET A 1 28.90 -12.09 -10.42
C MET A 1 28.25 -13.43 -10.72
N PRO A 2 27.76 -14.17 -9.71
CA PRO A 2 27.32 -15.55 -9.89
C PRO A 2 26.14 -15.58 -10.88
N THR A 3 26.33 -16.30 -11.97
CA THR A 3 25.24 -16.77 -12.82
C THR A 3 24.34 -17.68 -11.97
N PRO A 4 23.00 -17.65 -12.13
CA PRO A 4 22.09 -18.57 -11.45
C PRO A 4 22.56 -20.00 -11.70
N ASN A 5 23.09 -20.66 -10.67
CA ASN A 5 23.68 -22.01 -10.76
C ASN A 5 23.02 -22.94 -9.74
N GLY A 6 21.69 -23.00 -9.78
CA GLY A 6 20.88 -23.84 -8.89
C GLY A 6 20.81 -23.36 -7.43
N GLY A 7 21.12 -22.08 -7.17
CA GLY A 7 20.91 -21.44 -5.86
C GLY A 7 19.48 -20.90 -5.69
N LEU A 8 19.20 -20.29 -4.53
CA LEU A 8 17.90 -19.66 -4.22
C LEU A 8 17.57 -18.42 -5.09
N ILE A 9 18.53 -17.91 -5.84
CA ILE A 9 18.35 -16.83 -6.81
C ILE A 9 18.25 -17.47 -8.20
N THR A 10 17.09 -17.33 -8.80
CA THR A 10 16.69 -17.92 -10.09
C THR A 10 16.88 -16.96 -11.27
N GLU A 11 16.88 -15.65 -11.01
CA GLU A 11 17.07 -14.62 -12.03
C GLU A 11 18.53 -14.16 -12.16
N THR A 12 18.92 -13.82 -13.39
CA THR A 12 20.16 -13.10 -13.69
C THR A 12 20.04 -11.61 -13.32
N ASN A 13 21.17 -10.94 -13.12
CA ASN A 13 21.19 -9.49 -12.88
C ASN A 13 20.54 -8.68 -14.02
N SER A 14 20.62 -9.14 -15.27
CA SER A 14 19.97 -8.47 -16.41
C SER A 14 18.45 -8.57 -16.30
N GLN A 15 17.93 -9.75 -15.94
CA GLN A 15 16.50 -9.93 -15.70
C GLN A 15 16.02 -9.09 -14.52
N TYR A 16 16.77 -9.09 -13.42
CA TYR A 16 16.37 -8.38 -12.21
C TYR A 16 16.47 -6.86 -12.34
N TYR A 17 17.62 -6.29 -12.72
CA TYR A 17 17.82 -4.83 -12.74
C TYR A 17 17.36 -4.15 -14.02
N ALA A 18 17.53 -4.80 -15.18
CA ALA A 18 17.15 -4.20 -16.47
C ALA A 18 15.79 -4.68 -16.96
N GLY A 19 15.17 -5.68 -16.30
CA GLY A 19 13.92 -6.27 -16.75
C GLY A 19 14.05 -6.96 -18.11
N ALA A 20 15.25 -7.41 -18.50
CA ALA A 20 15.52 -7.84 -19.86
C ALA A 20 16.21 -9.21 -19.94
N GLN A 21 15.74 -10.02 -20.88
CA GLN A 21 16.33 -11.30 -21.26
C GLN A 21 16.33 -11.42 -22.78
N GLY A 22 17.47 -11.83 -23.33
CA GLY A 22 17.67 -11.97 -24.76
C GLY A 22 18.20 -13.34 -25.16
N PHE A 23 17.87 -13.75 -26.38
CA PHE A 23 18.34 -14.96 -27.03
C PHE A 23 18.99 -14.61 -28.36
N THR A 24 20.10 -15.27 -28.67
CA THR A 24 20.70 -15.25 -30.01
C THR A 24 20.43 -16.60 -30.66
N THR A 25 19.76 -16.58 -31.81
CA THR A 25 19.41 -17.81 -32.54
C THR A 25 20.63 -18.37 -33.25
N THR A 26 20.89 -19.67 -33.11
CA THR A 26 21.96 -20.37 -33.86
C THR A 26 21.44 -21.05 -35.12
N ALA A 27 20.14 -21.31 -35.16
CA ALA A 27 19.37 -21.85 -36.29
C ALA A 27 17.99 -21.17 -36.31
N PRO A 28 17.22 -21.25 -37.41
CA PRO A 28 15.84 -20.79 -37.44
C PRO A 28 15.03 -21.36 -36.27
N GLN A 29 14.47 -20.49 -35.43
CA GLN A 29 13.77 -20.85 -34.20
C GLN A 29 12.58 -19.92 -33.97
N LYS A 30 11.47 -20.48 -33.48
CA LYS A 30 10.22 -19.75 -33.23
C LYS A 30 9.76 -19.75 -31.77
N GLU A 31 10.25 -20.67 -30.95
CA GLU A 31 9.85 -20.84 -29.54
C GLU A 31 10.96 -20.35 -28.60
N PHE A 32 10.63 -19.47 -27.66
CA PHE A 32 11.58 -18.87 -26.72
C PHE A 32 11.00 -18.86 -25.31
N VAL A 33 11.70 -19.49 -24.36
CA VAL A 33 11.27 -19.57 -22.96
C VAL A 33 11.98 -18.51 -22.13
N PHE A 34 11.23 -17.60 -21.54
CA PHE A 34 11.72 -16.54 -20.66
C PHE A 34 11.47 -16.91 -19.19
N THR A 35 12.49 -16.71 -18.35
CA THR A 35 12.54 -17.23 -16.97
C THR A 35 12.56 -16.10 -15.94
N PHE A 36 11.72 -15.08 -16.13
CA PHE A 36 11.55 -14.01 -15.16
C PHE A 36 10.79 -14.52 -13.93
N ASN A 37 11.10 -14.00 -12.74
CA ASN A 37 10.31 -14.21 -11.52
C ASN A 37 8.97 -13.47 -11.58
N THR A 38 8.82 -12.51 -12.49
CA THR A 38 7.56 -11.85 -12.78
C THR A 38 6.91 -12.50 -14.01
N PRO A 39 5.70 -13.06 -13.90
CA PRO A 39 5.04 -13.72 -15.01
C PRO A 39 4.76 -12.73 -16.14
N LEU A 40 4.96 -13.16 -17.38
CA LEU A 40 4.63 -12.35 -18.55
C LEU A 40 3.11 -12.30 -18.73
N VAL A 41 2.61 -11.12 -19.13
CA VAL A 41 1.20 -10.87 -19.41
C VAL A 41 1.10 -10.26 -20.80
N LEU A 42 0.40 -10.96 -21.68
CA LEU A 42 0.08 -10.53 -23.04
C LEU A 42 -1.43 -10.34 -23.15
N GLY A 43 -1.89 -9.10 -23.26
CA GLY A 43 -3.25 -8.74 -23.62
C GLY A 43 -3.47 -8.80 -25.14
N ASP A 44 -2.59 -8.18 -25.91
CA ASP A 44 -2.61 -8.23 -27.38
C ASP A 44 -1.23 -7.87 -27.97
N PRO A 45 -0.69 -8.60 -28.96
CA PRO A 45 0.57 -8.24 -29.61
C PRO A 45 0.46 -7.01 -30.54
N ASP A 46 -0.74 -6.54 -30.90
CA ASP A 46 -0.95 -5.39 -31.80
C ASP A 46 -1.00 -4.04 -31.04
N PRO A 47 -0.05 -3.10 -31.27
CA PRO A 47 -0.10 -1.77 -30.66
C PRO A 47 -1.36 -0.96 -30.95
N ALA A 48 -2.10 -1.29 -32.03
CA ALA A 48 -3.37 -0.62 -32.34
C ALA A 48 -4.56 -1.15 -31.52
N SER A 49 -4.42 -2.31 -30.85
CA SER A 49 -5.45 -2.91 -30.02
C SER A 49 -5.53 -2.26 -28.63
N VAL A 50 -6.74 -2.07 -28.11
CA VAL A 50 -6.95 -1.52 -26.75
C VAL A 50 -6.29 -2.41 -25.68
N ASN A 51 -6.26 -3.72 -25.91
CA ASN A 51 -5.71 -4.69 -24.97
C ASN A 51 -4.18 -4.69 -24.93
N TYR A 52 -3.49 -4.06 -25.89
CA TYR A 52 -2.03 -3.93 -25.86
C TYR A 52 -1.54 -3.13 -24.65
N ALA A 53 -2.35 -2.19 -24.15
CA ALA A 53 -2.04 -1.46 -22.93
C ALA A 53 -1.89 -2.37 -21.69
N LEU A 54 -2.54 -3.54 -21.71
CA LEU A 54 -2.48 -4.54 -20.63
C LEU A 54 -1.19 -5.38 -20.64
N ASN A 55 -0.38 -5.31 -21.71
CA ASN A 55 0.90 -6.01 -21.76
C ASN A 55 1.83 -5.49 -20.66
N ASN A 56 2.54 -6.37 -19.96
CA ASN A 56 3.55 -5.97 -18.97
C ASN A 56 4.99 -5.98 -19.54
N PHE A 57 5.15 -6.33 -20.81
CA PHE A 57 6.43 -6.37 -21.52
C PHE A 57 6.29 -5.85 -22.95
N LYS A 58 7.44 -5.64 -23.61
CA LYS A 58 7.59 -5.44 -25.05
C LYS A 58 8.60 -6.43 -25.61
N LEU A 59 8.35 -6.89 -26.84
CA LEU A 59 9.22 -7.81 -27.56
C LEU A 59 9.99 -7.07 -28.64
N TYR A 60 11.31 -7.22 -28.64
CA TYR A 60 12.20 -6.59 -29.61
C TYR A 60 12.99 -7.65 -30.37
N ALA A 61 13.19 -7.42 -31.66
CA ALA A 61 14.08 -8.21 -32.50
C ALA A 61 15.14 -7.32 -33.14
N SER A 62 16.33 -7.89 -33.34
CA SER A 62 17.47 -7.23 -33.96
C SER A 62 18.22 -8.19 -34.89
N PRO A 63 18.42 -7.85 -36.17
CA PRO A 63 19.25 -8.62 -37.09
C PRO A 63 20.76 -8.54 -36.81
N ASP A 64 21.20 -7.44 -36.19
CA ASP A 64 22.62 -7.09 -36.04
C ASP A 64 23.09 -6.99 -34.56
N GLY A 65 22.14 -7.03 -33.61
CA GLY A 65 22.36 -6.85 -32.19
C GLY A 65 22.64 -5.41 -31.75
N LEU A 66 22.54 -4.45 -32.67
CA LEU A 66 22.77 -3.02 -32.43
C LEU A 66 21.46 -2.23 -32.46
N THR A 67 20.64 -2.48 -33.49
CA THR A 67 19.35 -1.79 -33.66
C THR A 67 18.22 -2.73 -33.31
N TYR A 68 17.49 -2.39 -32.26
CA TYR A 68 16.34 -3.17 -31.80
C TYR A 68 15.06 -2.50 -32.31
N THR A 69 14.17 -3.31 -32.87
CA THR A 69 12.85 -2.85 -33.33
C THR A 69 11.78 -3.69 -32.66
N GLU A 70 10.66 -3.05 -32.30
CA GLU A 70 9.56 -3.78 -31.67
C GLU A 70 8.95 -4.75 -32.69
N VAL A 71 8.70 -5.98 -32.25
CA VAL A 71 8.07 -7.03 -33.05
C VAL A 71 6.58 -6.71 -33.18
N THR A 72 6.23 -6.05 -34.28
CA THR A 72 4.87 -5.64 -34.64
C THR A 72 4.58 -5.96 -36.10
N ALA A 73 3.31 -5.94 -36.53
CA ALA A 73 2.95 -6.13 -37.94
C ALA A 73 3.63 -5.13 -38.88
N ALA A 74 3.93 -3.91 -38.41
CA ALA A 74 4.55 -2.86 -39.22
C ALA A 74 6.05 -3.10 -39.46
N ASN A 75 6.77 -3.59 -38.44
CA ASN A 75 8.23 -3.76 -38.50
C ASN A 75 8.64 -5.18 -38.89
N TRP A 76 7.81 -6.17 -38.54
CA TRP A 76 8.05 -7.59 -38.76
C TRP A 76 6.78 -8.27 -39.31
N PRO A 77 6.34 -7.93 -40.53
CA PRO A 77 5.04 -8.35 -41.08
C PRO A 77 4.88 -9.88 -41.21
N ALA A 78 5.98 -10.62 -41.33
CA ALA A 78 5.97 -12.09 -41.35
C ALA A 78 5.79 -12.73 -39.96
N GLN A 79 5.96 -11.96 -38.87
CA GLN A 79 6.00 -12.45 -37.48
C GLN A 79 4.76 -12.04 -36.66
N TYR A 80 3.76 -11.42 -37.31
CA TYR A 80 2.46 -11.18 -36.68
C TYR A 80 1.57 -12.43 -36.80
N PRO A 81 0.83 -12.85 -35.75
CA PRO A 81 0.93 -12.54 -34.31
C PRO A 81 1.83 -13.55 -33.55
N TYR A 82 2.51 -13.12 -32.49
CA TYR A 82 3.13 -14.04 -31.52
C TYR A 82 2.17 -14.33 -30.37
N THR A 83 2.31 -15.49 -29.74
CA THR A 83 1.49 -15.93 -28.61
C THR A 83 2.33 -16.17 -27.38
N LEU A 84 1.73 -16.00 -26.19
CA LEU A 84 2.36 -16.30 -24.90
C LEU A 84 1.70 -17.53 -24.27
N ASN A 85 2.50 -18.53 -23.94
CA ASN A 85 2.12 -19.69 -23.15
C ASN A 85 2.83 -19.64 -21.79
N ASN A 86 2.07 -19.48 -20.70
CA ASN A 86 2.65 -19.51 -19.36
C ASN A 86 2.78 -20.97 -18.89
N GLN A 87 4.00 -21.36 -18.54
CA GLN A 87 4.31 -22.71 -18.05
C GLN A 87 3.91 -22.85 -16.56
N PRO A 88 3.67 -24.08 -16.07
CA PRO A 88 3.28 -24.31 -14.68
C PRO A 88 4.29 -23.86 -13.62
N ASN A 89 5.55 -23.65 -14.01
CA ASN A 89 6.63 -23.15 -13.17
C ASN A 89 6.71 -21.61 -13.13
N GLY A 90 5.84 -20.90 -13.86
CA GLY A 90 5.81 -19.45 -13.94
C GLY A 90 6.59 -18.85 -15.13
N ASP A 91 7.32 -19.67 -15.89
CA ASP A 91 8.07 -19.21 -17.06
C ASP A 91 7.13 -18.87 -18.24
N GLY A 92 7.47 -17.82 -18.99
CA GLY A 92 6.70 -17.39 -20.15
C GLY A 92 7.33 -17.87 -21.45
N GLU A 93 6.63 -18.72 -22.20
CA GLU A 93 7.06 -19.16 -23.53
C GLU A 93 6.40 -18.29 -24.61
N ILE A 94 7.22 -17.59 -25.39
CA ILE A 94 6.75 -16.84 -26.55
C ILE A 94 6.95 -17.68 -27.81
N VAL A 95 5.87 -17.86 -28.56
CA VAL A 95 5.87 -18.56 -29.84
C VAL A 95 5.62 -17.56 -30.95
N LEU A 96 6.60 -17.39 -31.84
CA LEU A 96 6.50 -16.56 -33.03
C LEU A 96 5.72 -17.32 -34.13
N ASN A 97 5.00 -16.59 -34.98
CA ASN A 97 4.27 -17.18 -36.11
C ASN A 97 5.21 -17.72 -37.22
N ALA A 98 6.43 -17.18 -37.29
CA ALA A 98 7.46 -17.56 -38.25
C ALA A 98 8.82 -17.69 -37.56
N ASP A 99 9.71 -18.50 -38.14
CA ASP A 99 11.04 -18.70 -37.60
C ASP A 99 11.84 -17.40 -37.64
N LEU A 100 12.43 -17.03 -36.50
CA LEU A 100 13.45 -16.00 -36.45
C LEU A 100 14.73 -16.56 -37.09
N PRO A 101 15.31 -15.92 -38.12
CA PRO A 101 16.47 -16.46 -38.82
C PRO A 101 17.70 -16.56 -37.92
N ALA A 102 18.64 -17.45 -38.26
CA ALA A 102 19.88 -17.59 -37.52
C ALA A 102 20.64 -16.25 -37.37
N ASN A 103 21.38 -16.13 -36.27
CA ASN A 103 22.14 -14.97 -35.81
C ASN A 103 21.32 -13.72 -35.48
N HIS A 104 19.98 -13.80 -35.51
CA HIS A 104 19.13 -12.72 -35.01
C HIS A 104 18.98 -12.82 -33.50
N ILE A 105 18.81 -11.66 -32.88
CA ILE A 105 18.61 -11.51 -31.44
C ILE A 105 17.15 -11.18 -31.16
N LEU A 106 16.54 -11.93 -30.25
CA LEU A 106 15.21 -11.64 -29.70
C LEU A 106 15.37 -11.23 -28.24
N VAL A 107 14.74 -10.14 -27.82
CA VAL A 107 14.80 -9.63 -26.45
C VAL A 107 13.40 -9.35 -25.95
N VAL A 108 13.06 -9.90 -24.79
CA VAL A 108 11.91 -9.44 -24.01
C VAL A 108 12.41 -8.40 -23.02
N GLN A 109 11.73 -7.26 -22.98
CA GLN A 109 11.93 -6.25 -21.98
C GLN A 109 10.62 -5.98 -21.24
N LEU A 110 10.64 -6.14 -19.92
CA LEU A 110 9.57 -5.68 -19.03
C LEU A 110 9.44 -4.15 -19.13
N LYS A 111 8.23 -3.65 -18.90
CA LYS A 111 7.98 -2.21 -18.88
C LYS A 111 8.61 -1.58 -17.63
N THR A 112 9.27 -0.44 -17.80
CA THR A 112 9.95 0.33 -16.75
C THR A 112 9.44 1.76 -16.71
N ILE A 113 9.67 2.47 -15.60
CA ILE A 113 9.20 3.86 -15.46
C ILE A 113 9.86 4.81 -16.46
N ASP A 114 11.11 4.52 -16.83
CA ASP A 114 11.92 5.33 -17.74
C ASP A 114 11.78 4.94 -19.23
N GLY A 115 10.90 3.98 -19.57
CA GLY A 115 10.65 3.58 -20.96
C GLY A 115 11.62 2.54 -21.52
N GLY A 116 12.58 2.06 -20.74
CA GLY A 116 13.43 0.93 -21.12
C GLY A 116 14.72 1.27 -21.84
N SER A 117 15.45 0.23 -22.25
CA SER A 117 16.76 0.34 -22.90
C SER A 117 16.74 0.00 -24.39
N PHE A 118 15.70 -0.69 -24.88
CA PHE A 118 15.62 -1.19 -26.26
C PHE A 118 14.65 -0.36 -27.11
N GLY A 119 14.86 -0.41 -28.43
CA GLY A 119 14.02 0.27 -29.41
C GLY A 119 13.95 1.79 -29.20
N ALA A 120 12.74 2.33 -29.29
CA ALA A 120 12.47 3.75 -29.10
C ALA A 120 12.47 4.18 -27.62
N ARG A 121 12.75 3.26 -26.68
CA ARG A 121 12.70 3.51 -25.23
C ARG A 121 11.34 4.01 -24.75
N ASP A 122 10.29 3.36 -25.23
CA ASP A 122 8.88 3.67 -24.97
C ASP A 122 8.15 2.54 -24.23
N ALA A 123 8.88 1.62 -23.60
CA ALA A 123 8.34 0.56 -22.76
C ALA A 123 7.93 1.09 -21.37
N TYR A 124 7.06 2.11 -21.33
CA TYR A 124 6.62 2.75 -20.09
C TYR A 124 5.71 1.84 -19.26
N GLY A 125 6.03 1.70 -17.97
CA GLY A 125 5.25 0.97 -16.97
C GLY A 125 5.98 0.87 -15.64
N VAL A 126 5.69 -0.14 -14.83
CA VAL A 126 6.29 -0.31 -13.49
C VAL A 126 6.66 -1.77 -13.18
N THR A 127 6.67 -2.63 -14.20
CA THR A 127 6.76 -4.08 -14.03
C THR A 127 8.13 -4.51 -13.51
N THR A 128 9.21 -3.91 -14.01
CA THR A 128 10.57 -4.18 -13.51
C THR A 128 10.72 -3.72 -12.07
N GLU A 129 10.18 -2.55 -11.73
CA GLU A 129 10.23 -1.97 -10.39
C GLU A 129 9.41 -2.79 -9.38
N GLN A 130 8.30 -3.38 -9.81
CA GLN A 130 7.50 -4.31 -9.01
C GLN A 130 8.23 -5.64 -8.72
N ASN A 131 9.19 -6.04 -9.58
CA ASN A 131 10.06 -7.19 -9.33
C ASN A 131 11.13 -6.87 -8.27
N TYR A 132 11.49 -5.61 -8.07
CA TYR A 132 12.50 -5.26 -7.06
C TYR A 132 12.05 -5.69 -5.66
N GLY A 133 12.93 -6.41 -4.96
CA GLY A 133 12.67 -6.93 -3.63
C GLY A 133 11.78 -8.19 -3.60
N SER A 134 11.33 -8.72 -4.75
CA SER A 134 10.51 -9.95 -4.82
C SER A 134 11.16 -11.13 -4.09
N TYR A 135 12.50 -11.23 -4.16
CA TYR A 135 13.30 -12.24 -3.47
C TYR A 135 13.15 -12.25 -1.94
N SER A 136 12.69 -11.16 -1.33
CA SER A 136 12.51 -11.06 0.13
C SER A 136 11.16 -11.60 0.62
N TYR A 137 10.26 -11.91 -0.31
CA TYR A 137 8.92 -12.43 -0.07
C TYR A 137 8.74 -13.83 -0.66
N VAL A 138 7.73 -14.55 -0.18
CA VAL A 138 7.25 -15.85 -0.68
C VAL A 138 5.72 -15.78 -0.74
N THR A 139 5.11 -16.40 -1.74
CA THR A 139 3.66 -16.44 -1.86
C THR A 139 3.05 -17.37 -0.81
N LEU A 140 1.79 -17.14 -0.44
CA LEU A 140 1.09 -18.05 0.49
C LEU A 140 0.96 -19.46 -0.11
N GLU A 141 0.80 -19.56 -1.43
CA GLU A 141 0.78 -20.85 -2.13
C GLU A 141 2.11 -21.61 -1.98
N ASP A 142 3.24 -20.96 -2.20
CA ASP A 142 4.55 -21.58 -2.03
C ASP A 142 4.79 -22.03 -0.59
N ILE A 143 4.36 -21.24 0.40
CA ILE A 143 4.41 -21.63 1.82
C ILE A 143 3.58 -22.89 2.06
N VAL A 144 2.37 -22.97 1.51
CA VAL A 144 1.52 -24.17 1.66
C VAL A 144 2.18 -25.38 1.00
N ASN A 145 2.73 -25.23 -0.20
CA ASN A 145 3.41 -26.31 -0.93
C ASN A 145 4.66 -26.78 -0.17
N ASN A 146 5.52 -25.86 0.27
CA ASN A 146 6.70 -26.15 1.07
C ASN A 146 6.34 -26.78 2.42
N PHE A 147 5.25 -26.34 3.05
CA PHE A 147 4.74 -26.94 4.29
C PHE A 147 4.33 -28.40 4.08
N ILE A 148 3.61 -28.71 2.99
CA ILE A 148 3.22 -30.08 2.64
C ILE A 148 4.47 -30.95 2.45
N VAL A 149 5.44 -30.48 1.66
CA VAL A 149 6.69 -31.21 1.40
C VAL A 149 7.53 -31.39 2.67
N GLY A 150 7.60 -30.36 3.53
CA GLY A 150 8.45 -30.31 4.72
C GLY A 150 7.86 -31.02 5.94
N PHE A 151 6.58 -30.84 6.22
CA PHE A 151 5.96 -31.22 7.51
C PHE A 151 4.86 -32.27 7.42
N VAL A 152 4.33 -32.56 6.22
CA VAL A 152 3.31 -33.60 6.00
C VAL A 152 3.95 -34.85 5.43
N GLY A 153 3.56 -36.03 5.93
CA GLY A 153 4.02 -37.32 5.43
C GLY A 153 4.00 -38.42 6.49
N LYS A 154 4.07 -39.67 6.03
CA LYS A 154 3.88 -40.89 6.84
C LYS A 154 4.78 -40.99 8.08
N ASP A 155 5.99 -40.45 8.01
CA ASP A 155 6.99 -40.50 9.11
C ASP A 155 7.16 -39.16 9.83
N LYS A 156 6.18 -38.26 9.70
CA LYS A 156 6.18 -36.94 10.35
C LYS A 156 5.07 -36.83 11.39
N LEU A 157 5.10 -35.77 12.19
CA LEU A 157 4.05 -35.50 13.19
C LEU A 157 2.66 -35.35 12.56
N ILE A 158 2.59 -34.90 11.30
CA ILE A 158 1.35 -34.75 10.55
C ILE A 158 1.36 -35.80 9.42
N PRO A 159 0.68 -36.96 9.61
CA PRO A 159 0.72 -38.04 8.62
C PRO A 159 -0.02 -37.69 7.31
N ASP A 160 -1.18 -37.03 7.41
CA ASP A 160 -2.02 -36.59 6.30
C ASP A 160 -2.89 -35.41 6.73
N VAL A 161 -3.12 -34.42 5.86
CA VAL A 161 -3.98 -33.24 6.07
C VAL A 161 -4.51 -32.71 4.74
N ARG A 162 -5.74 -32.18 4.72
CA ARG A 162 -6.30 -31.56 3.51
C ARG A 162 -5.61 -30.23 3.22
N ARG A 163 -5.32 -29.95 1.95
CA ARG A 163 -4.73 -28.66 1.51
C ARG A 163 -5.59 -27.47 1.94
N SER A 164 -6.92 -27.61 1.94
CA SER A 164 -7.86 -26.58 2.41
C SER A 164 -7.63 -26.16 3.86
N ASP A 165 -7.34 -27.13 4.73
CA ASP A 165 -7.15 -26.88 6.17
C ASP A 165 -5.83 -26.17 6.43
N ILE A 166 -4.79 -26.53 5.67
CA ILE A 166 -3.50 -25.84 5.70
C ILE A 166 -3.68 -24.38 5.26
N ILE A 167 -4.35 -24.14 4.13
CA ILE A 167 -4.61 -22.78 3.64
C ILE A 167 -5.39 -21.95 4.68
N PHE A 168 -6.41 -22.54 5.30
CA PHE A 168 -7.19 -21.86 6.34
C PHE A 168 -6.32 -21.43 7.53
N HIS A 169 -5.49 -22.35 8.05
CA HIS A 169 -4.59 -22.03 9.16
C HIS A 169 -3.45 -21.10 8.76
N ALA A 170 -2.96 -21.16 7.52
CA ALA A 170 -1.96 -20.24 7.00
C ALA A 170 -2.52 -18.82 6.92
N LYS A 171 -3.75 -18.64 6.41
CA LYS A 171 -4.45 -17.35 6.40
C LYS A 171 -4.66 -16.80 7.82
N ARG A 172 -5.12 -17.64 8.75
CA ARG A 172 -5.26 -17.26 10.18
C ARG A 172 -3.94 -16.88 10.83
N GLY A 173 -2.87 -17.62 10.52
CA GLY A 173 -1.53 -17.33 11.02
C GLY A 173 -1.02 -15.99 10.49
N LEU A 174 -1.20 -15.72 9.20
CA LEU A 174 -0.87 -14.43 8.57
C LEU A 174 -1.65 -13.28 9.22
N GLN A 175 -2.95 -13.46 9.47
CA GLN A 175 -3.75 -12.49 10.21
C GLN A 175 -3.19 -12.23 11.62
N GLU A 176 -2.82 -13.28 12.36
CA GLU A 176 -2.21 -13.13 13.69
C GLU A 176 -0.83 -12.42 13.64
N PHE A 177 -0.07 -12.59 12.54
CA PHE A 177 1.12 -11.78 12.28
C PHE A 177 0.76 -10.33 11.95
N SER A 178 -0.22 -10.09 11.08
CA SER A 178 -0.57 -8.74 10.68
C SER A 178 -1.04 -7.95 11.88
N TYR A 179 -1.99 -8.43 12.67
CA TYR A 179 -2.53 -7.67 13.81
C TYR A 179 -1.48 -7.15 14.80
N ASP A 180 -0.35 -7.85 15.01
CA ASP A 180 0.59 -7.56 16.10
C ASP A 180 2.02 -7.19 15.63
N THR A 181 2.39 -7.46 14.37
CA THR A 181 3.74 -7.17 13.82
C THR A 181 3.73 -6.18 12.67
N LEU A 182 2.68 -6.24 11.88
CA LEU A 182 2.43 -5.32 10.78
C LEU A 182 1.13 -4.64 11.17
N LYS A 183 1.18 -3.59 11.99
CA LYS A 183 0.26 -2.49 11.67
C LYS A 183 0.55 -2.26 10.20
N SER A 184 -0.34 -2.74 9.31
CA SER A 184 -0.18 -2.61 7.87
C SER A 184 -0.52 -1.16 7.64
N VAL A 185 0.43 -0.31 8.08
CA VAL A 185 0.33 1.13 8.01
C VAL A 185 0.59 1.41 6.56
N LYS A 186 -0.49 1.38 5.79
CA LYS A 186 -0.45 1.84 4.42
C LYS A 186 -0.41 3.36 4.47
N SER A 187 0.40 3.93 3.61
CA SER A 187 0.42 5.37 3.36
C SER A 187 -0.20 5.63 2.00
N GLN A 188 -1.07 6.63 1.93
CA GLN A 188 -1.59 7.14 0.67
C GLN A 188 -1.33 8.63 0.59
N GLU A 189 -0.77 9.05 -0.54
CA GLU A 189 -0.64 10.45 -0.89
C GLU A 189 -1.92 10.92 -1.59
N LEU A 190 -2.54 11.97 -1.05
CA LEU A 190 -3.84 12.48 -1.46
C LEU A 190 -3.78 14.00 -1.51
N THR A 191 -4.26 14.59 -2.60
CA THR A 191 -4.45 16.04 -2.69
C THR A 191 -5.84 16.39 -2.16
N VAL A 192 -5.93 17.35 -1.23
CA VAL A 192 -7.22 17.79 -0.69
C VAL A 192 -7.98 18.60 -1.75
N PRO A 193 -9.17 18.15 -2.19
CA PRO A 193 -9.99 18.87 -3.15
C PRO A 193 -10.63 20.11 -2.52
N HIS A 194 -11.20 20.99 -3.36
CA HIS A 194 -11.97 22.16 -2.90
C HIS A 194 -13.18 21.80 -2.02
N THR A 195 -13.67 20.56 -2.10
CA THR A 195 -14.75 20.04 -1.24
C THR A 195 -14.30 19.76 0.20
N LEU A 196 -13.00 19.83 0.48
CA LEU A 196 -12.38 19.56 1.79
C LEU A 196 -12.63 18.15 2.34
N SER A 197 -13.08 17.22 1.49
CA SER A 197 -13.37 15.85 1.89
C SER A 197 -12.71 14.86 0.93
N VAL A 198 -12.09 13.83 1.48
CA VAL A 198 -11.44 12.75 0.71
C VAL A 198 -12.02 11.41 1.13
N ILE A 199 -12.27 10.53 0.16
CA ILE A 199 -12.85 9.20 0.41
C ILE A 199 -11.78 8.30 1.03
N LEU A 200 -12.17 7.54 2.05
CA LEU A 200 -11.29 6.58 2.70
C LEU A 200 -11.02 5.36 1.79
N PRO A 201 -9.82 4.76 1.87
CA PRO A 201 -9.53 3.48 1.21
C PRO A 201 -10.47 2.37 1.66
N GLN A 202 -10.76 1.41 0.77
CA GLN A 202 -11.70 0.32 1.04
C GLN A 202 -11.26 -0.60 2.18
N ASP A 203 -9.96 -0.72 2.44
CA ASP A 203 -9.38 -1.57 3.47
C ASP A 203 -9.03 -0.79 4.75
N TYR A 204 -9.52 0.46 4.88
CA TYR A 204 -9.29 1.31 6.05
C TYR A 204 -9.96 0.73 7.30
N VAL A 205 -9.18 0.54 8.37
CA VAL A 205 -9.68 0.16 9.70
C VAL A 205 -9.56 1.31 10.69
N ASN A 206 -8.40 1.97 10.73
CA ASN A 206 -8.15 3.06 11.65
C ASN A 206 -7.00 3.95 11.14
N TYR A 207 -6.95 5.22 11.52
CA TYR A 207 -5.82 6.07 11.19
C TYR A 207 -4.66 5.87 12.18
N VAL A 208 -3.44 6.01 11.69
CA VAL A 208 -2.23 6.12 12.52
C VAL A 208 -1.83 7.58 12.62
N ARG A 209 -1.77 8.26 11.48
CA ARG A 209 -1.31 9.64 11.39
C ARG A 209 -1.79 10.27 10.10
N VAL A 210 -2.04 11.58 10.15
CA VAL A 210 -2.31 12.40 8.97
C VAL A 210 -1.30 13.53 8.97
N SER A 211 -0.66 13.78 7.82
CA SER A 211 0.34 14.84 7.70
C SER A 211 0.22 15.54 6.37
N ARG A 212 0.39 16.87 6.37
CA ARG A 212 0.52 17.63 5.11
C ARG A 212 2.00 17.69 4.70
N ILE A 213 2.24 17.72 3.42
CA ILE A 213 3.57 17.91 2.84
C ILE A 213 3.75 19.38 2.50
N ASP A 214 4.81 19.97 3.06
CA ASP A 214 5.22 21.34 2.74
C ASP A 214 5.89 21.39 1.35
N SER A 215 6.05 22.60 0.80
CA SER A 215 6.82 22.90 -0.41
C SER A 215 8.23 22.30 -0.45
N LEU A 216 8.84 22.09 0.73
CA LEU A 216 10.15 21.46 0.90
C LEU A 216 10.10 19.92 0.99
N GLY A 217 8.93 19.29 0.84
CA GLY A 217 8.75 17.85 1.01
C GLY A 217 8.71 17.39 2.47
N VAL A 218 8.61 18.31 3.43
CA VAL A 218 8.64 17.99 4.87
C VAL A 218 7.24 17.63 5.37
N GLN A 219 7.13 16.48 6.04
CA GLN A 219 5.91 16.06 6.72
C GLN A 219 5.60 16.98 7.92
N ARG A 220 4.42 17.58 7.91
CA ARG A 220 3.88 18.39 9.02
C ARG A 220 2.60 17.71 9.54
N ILE A 221 2.64 17.26 10.79
CA ILE A 221 1.52 16.53 11.40
C ILE A 221 0.29 17.43 11.49
N ILE A 222 -0.85 16.87 11.10
CA ILE A 222 -2.20 17.43 11.24
C ILE A 222 -2.87 16.67 12.38
N TYR A 223 -3.56 17.37 13.28
CA TYR A 223 -4.23 16.74 14.42
C TYR A 223 -5.71 16.53 14.13
N PRO A 224 -6.33 15.50 14.74
CA PRO A 224 -7.77 15.35 14.66
C PRO A 224 -8.44 16.55 15.34
N SER A 225 -9.62 16.94 14.87
CA SER A 225 -10.43 18.03 15.43
C SER A 225 -11.10 17.66 16.75
N ASN A 226 -10.50 16.76 17.54
CA ASN A 226 -11.07 16.23 18.78
C ASN A 226 -11.58 17.38 19.67
N ASN A 227 -12.88 17.37 19.98
CA ASN A 227 -13.61 18.37 20.75
C ASN A 227 -13.77 19.76 20.10
N LEU A 228 -13.27 20.00 18.88
CA LEU A 228 -13.48 21.24 18.10
C LEU A 228 -14.71 21.17 17.20
N THR A 229 -14.87 20.04 16.50
CA THR A 229 -16.00 19.77 15.62
C THR A 229 -16.21 18.27 15.53
N ASP A 230 -17.42 17.87 15.16
CA ASP A 230 -17.80 16.47 14.99
C ASP A 230 -18.65 16.31 13.72
N SER A 231 -18.76 15.08 13.21
CA SER A 231 -19.61 14.72 12.08
C SER A 231 -20.80 13.90 12.61
N PRO A 232 -21.96 14.51 12.89
CA PRO A 232 -23.10 13.82 13.50
C PRO A 232 -23.57 12.63 12.66
N TYR A 233 -23.92 11.51 13.29
CA TYR A 233 -24.36 10.31 12.58
C TYR A 233 -25.75 10.47 11.96
N GLU A 234 -26.70 11.02 12.72
CA GLU A 234 -28.07 11.29 12.28
C GLU A 234 -28.30 12.80 12.12
N LEU A 235 -29.05 13.20 11.08
CA LEU A 235 -29.30 14.60 10.73
C LEU A 235 -30.80 14.90 10.56
N PRO A 236 -31.64 14.72 11.61
CA PRO A 236 -33.07 14.92 11.48
C PRO A 236 -33.42 16.38 11.15
N ILE A 237 -34.27 16.58 10.14
CA ILE A 237 -34.85 17.88 9.82
C ILE A 237 -35.91 18.20 10.86
N GLN A 238 -35.78 19.36 11.49
CA GLN A 238 -36.72 19.84 12.50
C GLN A 238 -37.64 20.93 11.94
N ASP A 239 -38.87 20.98 12.46
CA ASP A 239 -39.78 22.09 12.25
C ASP A 239 -39.38 23.34 13.06
N ASN A 240 -40.13 24.44 12.90
CA ASN A 240 -39.87 25.68 13.63
C ASN A 240 -40.13 25.60 15.14
N MET A 241 -40.67 24.47 15.63
CA MET A 241 -40.85 24.18 17.06
C MET A 241 -39.76 23.23 17.59
N GLY A 242 -38.81 22.81 16.74
CA GLY A 242 -37.69 21.93 17.11
C GLY A 242 -38.04 20.44 17.11
N VAL A 243 -39.18 20.06 16.52
CA VAL A 243 -39.62 18.65 16.44
C VAL A 243 -39.12 18.03 15.13
N PRO A 244 -38.41 16.88 15.16
CA PRO A 244 -38.05 16.14 13.95
C PRO A 244 -39.28 15.81 13.10
N THR A 245 -39.18 16.05 11.80
CA THR A 245 -40.23 15.79 10.82
C THR A 245 -40.05 14.40 10.21
N GLN A 246 -41.14 13.67 10.02
CA GLN A 246 -41.14 12.33 9.42
C GLN A 246 -41.60 12.35 7.97
N ASP A 247 -41.21 11.34 7.21
CA ASP A 247 -41.75 11.05 5.89
C ASP A 247 -43.10 10.29 5.99
N ASN A 248 -43.65 9.90 4.84
CA ASN A 248 -44.91 9.17 4.77
C ASN A 248 -44.81 7.69 5.24
N PHE A 249 -43.63 7.24 5.63
CA PHE A 249 -43.34 5.90 6.15
C PHE A 249 -42.94 5.92 7.64
N GLU A 250 -43.15 7.04 8.33
CA GLU A 250 -42.84 7.26 9.76
C GLU A 250 -41.33 7.30 10.09
N ASP A 251 -40.45 7.37 9.08
CA ASP A 251 -39.01 7.57 9.27
C ASP A 251 -38.68 9.06 9.34
N ASN A 252 -37.68 9.45 10.15
CA ASN A 252 -37.26 10.84 10.24
C ASN A 252 -36.64 11.31 8.90
N LEU A 253 -37.06 12.48 8.41
CA LEU A 253 -36.44 13.11 7.25
C LEU A 253 -35.01 13.56 7.60
N GLU A 254 -34.03 13.15 6.81
CA GLU A 254 -32.63 13.55 6.97
C GLU A 254 -32.26 14.75 6.09
N GLY A 255 -31.51 15.69 6.66
CA GLY A 255 -31.03 16.90 6.00
C GLY A 255 -29.52 16.91 5.78
N THR A 256 -28.98 18.08 5.41
CA THR A 256 -27.53 18.30 5.30
C THR A 256 -26.94 18.80 6.62
N SER A 257 -25.71 18.38 6.94
CA SER A 257 -25.04 18.80 8.18
C SER A 257 -24.63 20.27 8.15
N ILE A 258 -25.32 21.09 8.95
CA ILE A 258 -24.98 22.51 9.15
C ILE A 258 -23.61 22.64 9.83
N THR A 259 -23.24 21.70 10.71
CA THR A 259 -21.93 21.67 11.39
C THR A 259 -20.80 21.52 10.38
N GLU A 260 -20.91 20.58 9.44
CA GLU A 260 -19.92 20.38 8.38
C GLU A 260 -19.85 21.59 7.44
N GLU A 261 -21.01 22.16 7.09
CA GLU A 261 -21.08 23.34 6.22
C GLU A 261 -20.38 24.56 6.85
N ARG A 262 -20.60 24.80 8.15
CA ARG A 262 -19.93 25.87 8.90
C ARG A 262 -18.44 25.60 9.05
N TRP A 263 -18.04 24.36 9.32
CA TRP A 263 -16.63 23.98 9.44
C TRP A 263 -15.85 24.23 8.14
N LYS A 264 -16.45 23.93 6.99
CA LYS A 264 -15.84 24.20 5.66
C LYS A 264 -15.59 25.69 5.40
N ARG A 265 -16.41 26.58 5.96
CA ARG A 265 -16.26 28.04 5.84
C ARG A 265 -15.55 28.69 7.02
N ALA A 266 -15.15 27.92 8.03
CA ALA A 266 -14.57 28.45 9.25
C ALA A 266 -13.21 29.12 8.96
N ASN A 267 -12.94 30.23 9.64
CA ASN A 267 -11.63 30.87 9.62
C ASN A 267 -10.72 30.19 10.66
N THR A 268 -9.76 29.41 10.19
CA THR A 268 -8.85 28.64 11.04
C THR A 268 -7.97 29.51 11.94
N ASN A 269 -7.70 30.76 11.55
CA ASN A 269 -6.86 31.67 12.34
C ASN A 269 -7.50 32.06 13.67
N LEU A 270 -8.84 32.14 13.72
CA LEU A 270 -9.60 32.39 14.94
C LEU A 270 -9.56 31.19 15.89
N ILE A 271 -9.57 29.98 15.33
CA ILE A 271 -9.52 28.73 16.08
C ILE A 271 -8.11 28.50 16.65
N SER A 272 -7.07 28.74 15.83
CA SER A 272 -5.68 28.58 16.25
C SER A 272 -5.12 29.76 17.03
N GLN A 273 -5.90 30.83 17.23
CA GLN A 273 -5.47 32.10 17.83
C GLN A 273 -4.22 32.69 17.14
N ASN A 274 -4.12 32.48 15.83
CA ASN A 274 -3.02 32.95 15.00
C ASN A 274 -3.43 34.25 14.29
N TYR A 275 -3.48 35.34 15.05
CA TYR A 275 -3.94 36.64 14.57
C TYR A 275 -2.84 37.34 13.76
N ASP A 276 -3.12 37.67 12.51
CA ASP A 276 -2.25 38.48 11.65
C ASP A 276 -2.62 39.98 11.75
N PHE A 277 -1.73 40.88 11.30
CA PHE A 277 -1.93 42.33 11.30
C PHE A 277 -3.20 42.79 10.55
N ALA A 278 -3.65 42.02 9.55
CA ALA A 278 -4.91 42.27 8.86
C ALA A 278 -6.13 42.07 9.79
N LEU A 279 -6.17 40.96 10.55
CA LEU A 279 -7.21 40.70 11.55
C LEU A 279 -7.17 41.72 12.69
N TYR A 280 -5.97 42.20 13.04
CA TYR A 280 -5.80 43.28 14.00
C TYR A 280 -6.37 44.62 13.50
N ASN A 281 -6.13 44.98 12.24
CA ASN A 281 -6.67 46.19 11.63
C ASN A 281 -8.20 46.10 11.42
N GLU A 282 -8.73 44.94 11.01
CA GLU A 282 -10.18 44.69 10.95
C GLU A 282 -10.83 44.89 12.33
N GLY A 283 -10.13 44.54 13.42
CA GLY A 283 -10.58 44.77 14.79
C GLY A 283 -10.48 46.21 15.29
N MET A 284 -9.74 47.08 14.59
CA MET A 284 -9.51 48.50 14.93
C MET A 284 -10.33 49.47 14.08
N ASP A 285 -10.90 49.03 12.95
CA ASP A 285 -11.70 49.86 12.05
C ASP A 285 -13.12 50.09 12.63
N TRP A 286 -13.25 51.17 13.39
CA TRP A 286 -14.37 51.49 14.29
C TRP A 286 -15.70 51.85 13.59
N TRP A 287 -15.80 51.66 12.27
CA TRP A 287 -16.90 52.19 11.44
C TRP A 287 -17.79 51.13 10.76
N GLY A 288 -17.85 49.92 11.31
CA GLY A 288 -18.66 48.83 10.75
C GLY A 288 -18.94 47.73 11.75
N TYR A 289 -19.74 48.03 12.77
CA TYR A 289 -20.13 47.06 13.79
C TYR A 289 -20.99 45.92 13.20
N ASN A 290 -20.38 44.75 12.97
CA ASN A 290 -21.07 43.47 13.09
C ASN A 290 -20.49 42.76 14.33
N TRP A 291 -21.29 42.64 15.39
CA TRP A 291 -20.95 42.19 16.74
C TRP A 291 -20.45 40.73 16.87
N GLY A 292 -19.84 40.14 15.85
CA GLY A 292 -19.50 38.72 15.80
C GLY A 292 -18.03 38.37 15.62
N TYR A 293 -17.20 39.27 15.09
CA TYR A 293 -15.84 38.93 14.67
C TYR A 293 -14.85 40.06 14.99
N GLY A 294 -13.97 39.82 15.98
CA GLY A 294 -12.59 40.35 15.94
C GLY A 294 -12.27 41.74 16.50
N GLY A 295 -13.11 42.39 17.31
CA GLY A 295 -12.74 43.67 17.95
C GLY A 295 -11.82 43.51 19.18
N TYR A 296 -11.02 44.54 19.49
CA TYR A 296 -10.11 44.72 20.65
C TYR A 296 -10.67 44.30 22.04
N TRP A 297 -11.96 43.99 22.14
CA TRP A 297 -12.62 43.47 23.33
C TRP A 297 -12.36 41.97 23.60
N TYR A 298 -11.98 41.17 22.58
CA TYR A 298 -11.50 39.79 22.77
C TYR A 298 -10.08 39.73 23.37
N TRP A 299 -9.33 40.83 23.30
CA TRP A 299 -7.98 40.95 23.88
C TRP A 299 -7.98 41.06 25.42
N GLY A 300 -9.12 41.31 26.05
CA GLY A 300 -9.18 41.74 27.45
C GLY A 300 -9.70 40.73 28.47
N TRP A 301 -10.23 39.57 28.07
CA TRP A 301 -10.87 38.64 29.01
C TRP A 301 -10.29 37.23 28.86
N GLY A 302 -9.35 36.87 29.74
CA GLY A 302 -8.99 35.48 30.05
C GLY A 302 -7.86 34.83 29.23
N GLU A 303 -7.53 35.31 28.03
CA GLU A 303 -6.56 34.65 27.13
C GLU A 303 -5.39 35.55 26.67
N GLN A 304 -5.21 36.71 27.31
CA GLN A 304 -4.22 37.73 26.91
C GLN A 304 -2.75 37.23 26.95
N TYR A 305 -2.49 36.18 27.74
CA TYR A 305 -1.18 35.53 27.86
C TYR A 305 -1.34 34.01 27.89
N GLY A 306 -1.82 33.42 26.82
CA GLY A 306 -1.77 31.97 26.66
C GLY A 306 -2.63 31.48 25.51
N MET A 307 -1.99 31.03 24.44
CA MET A 307 -2.68 30.20 23.46
C MET A 307 -3.09 28.89 24.14
N SER A 308 -4.33 28.44 23.93
CA SER A 308 -4.72 27.07 24.32
C SER A 308 -3.85 26.08 23.53
N PRO A 309 -2.91 25.36 24.17
CA PRO A 309 -1.95 24.51 23.43
C PRO A 309 -2.64 23.38 22.67
N GLN A 310 -3.86 23.02 23.07
CA GLN A 310 -4.69 22.01 22.40
C GLN A 310 -5.16 22.47 21.01
N TYR A 311 -5.35 23.77 20.81
CA TYR A 311 -5.84 24.36 19.55
C TYR A 311 -4.78 25.19 18.83
N ALA A 312 -3.60 25.39 19.44
CA ALA A 312 -2.46 26.09 18.85
C ALA A 312 -1.78 25.28 17.73
N GLN A 313 -2.48 25.09 16.60
CA GLN A 313 -2.00 24.34 15.45
C GLN A 313 -2.21 25.13 14.15
N TYR A 314 -1.12 25.45 13.47
CA TYR A 314 -1.14 26.09 12.15
C TYR A 314 -1.31 25.08 11.00
N ASN A 315 -0.99 23.80 11.24
CA ASN A 315 -1.02 22.79 10.19
C ASN A 315 -2.43 22.35 9.75
N GLY A 316 -3.48 22.83 10.43
CA GLY A 316 -4.86 22.43 10.20
C GLY A 316 -5.29 21.23 11.04
N TRP A 317 -6.53 20.81 10.80
CA TRP A 317 -7.19 19.70 11.46
C TRP A 317 -7.90 18.78 10.47
N PHE A 318 -8.15 17.55 10.89
CA PHE A 318 -9.01 16.62 10.15
C PHE A 318 -10.10 16.04 11.07
N ASN A 319 -11.20 15.63 10.49
CA ASN A 319 -12.28 14.90 11.15
C ASN A 319 -12.63 13.66 10.34
N MET A 320 -12.95 12.55 11.01
CA MET A 320 -13.42 11.33 10.36
C MET A 320 -14.94 11.37 10.28
N ASN A 321 -15.49 11.25 9.08
CA ASN A 321 -16.92 11.10 8.85
C ASN A 321 -17.20 9.62 8.55
N GLU A 322 -17.52 8.87 9.60
CA GLU A 322 -17.84 7.44 9.52
C GLU A 322 -19.15 7.17 8.76
N ARG A 323 -20.10 8.10 8.78
CA ARG A 323 -21.38 8.02 8.05
C ARG A 323 -21.15 7.93 6.53
N GLU A 324 -20.24 8.74 6.01
CA GLU A 324 -19.95 8.80 4.57
C GLU A 324 -18.67 8.07 4.14
N GLY A 325 -17.91 7.52 5.09
CA GLY A 325 -16.60 6.90 4.83
C GLY A 325 -15.58 7.90 4.28
N LYS A 326 -15.56 9.14 4.79
CA LYS A 326 -14.70 10.23 4.30
C LYS A 326 -13.89 10.86 5.42
N ILE A 327 -12.74 11.43 5.07
CA ILE A 327 -11.99 12.35 5.93
C ILE A 327 -12.34 13.78 5.51
N SER A 328 -12.78 14.59 6.47
CA SER A 328 -13.02 16.02 6.29
C SER A 328 -11.85 16.83 6.83
N PHE A 329 -11.44 17.88 6.14
CA PHE A 329 -10.31 18.73 6.49
C PHE A 329 -10.75 20.15 6.85
N SER A 330 -9.92 20.85 7.62
CA SER A 330 -10.09 22.28 7.86
C SER A 330 -9.83 23.11 6.59
N SER A 331 -10.45 24.28 6.50
CA SER A 331 -10.45 25.15 5.31
C SER A 331 -9.06 25.58 4.82
N ASN A 332 -8.05 25.65 5.69
CA ASN A 332 -6.68 25.99 5.34
C ASN A 332 -5.90 24.88 4.59
N LEU A 333 -6.48 23.69 4.42
CA LEU A 333 -5.85 22.55 3.75
C LEU A 333 -6.26 22.39 2.29
N ILE A 334 -7.09 23.28 1.73
CA ILE A 334 -7.49 23.24 0.31
C ILE A 334 -6.26 23.21 -0.59
N GLY A 335 -6.20 22.23 -1.50
CA GLY A 335 -5.10 22.07 -2.46
C GLY A 335 -3.78 21.58 -1.84
N SER A 336 -3.73 21.32 -0.53
CA SER A 336 -2.54 20.77 0.13
C SER A 336 -2.39 19.28 -0.19
N LEU A 337 -1.14 18.84 -0.32
CA LEU A 337 -0.78 17.44 -0.42
C LEU A 337 -0.73 16.82 0.98
N ILE A 338 -1.44 15.72 1.19
CA ILE A 338 -1.55 15.03 2.47
C ILE A 338 -1.13 13.58 2.32
N ILE A 339 -0.43 13.07 3.33
CA ILE A 339 -0.17 11.65 3.53
C ILE A 339 -1.08 11.15 4.65
N LEU A 340 -1.98 10.22 4.30
CA LEU A 340 -2.79 9.45 5.22
C LEU A 340 -2.08 8.13 5.52
N GLU A 341 -1.64 7.95 6.76
CA GLU A 341 -1.14 6.67 7.28
C GLU A 341 -2.28 5.98 8.03
N TYR A 342 -2.67 4.79 7.59
CA TYR A 342 -3.80 4.05 8.15
C TYR A 342 -3.50 2.56 8.29
N ILE A 343 -4.16 1.94 9.26
CA ILE A 343 -4.17 0.50 9.49
C ILE A 343 -5.12 -0.12 8.47
N SER A 344 -4.57 -0.96 7.61
CA SER A 344 -5.33 -1.82 6.71
C SER A 344 -5.80 -3.09 7.42
N ASP A 345 -6.99 -3.61 7.07
CA ASP A 345 -7.49 -4.89 7.60
C ASP A 345 -6.68 -6.10 7.08
N GLY A 346 -5.81 -5.87 6.08
CA GLY A 346 -4.89 -6.87 5.53
C GLY A 346 -5.56 -8.01 4.76
N LEU A 347 -6.87 -7.97 4.52
CA LEU A 347 -7.65 -8.94 3.73
C LEU A 347 -7.77 -8.55 2.25
N ALA A 348 -7.05 -7.53 1.81
CA ALA A 348 -7.09 -7.08 0.42
C ALA A 348 -6.41 -8.10 -0.52
N TYR A 349 -7.26 -8.99 -1.03
CA TYR A 349 -7.19 -9.81 -2.24
C TYR A 349 -6.00 -10.79 -2.41
N ASP A 350 -6.42 -12.04 -2.59
CA ASP A 350 -5.74 -13.16 -3.24
C ASP A 350 -4.70 -14.01 -2.51
N LEU A 351 -4.70 -15.29 -2.92
CA LEU A 351 -3.69 -16.31 -2.63
C LEU A 351 -2.25 -15.86 -2.98
N ASP A 352 -2.11 -14.75 -3.71
CA ASP A 352 -0.87 -14.06 -4.02
C ASP A 352 -0.38 -13.10 -2.90
N SER A 353 -0.94 -13.26 -1.69
CA SER A 353 -0.47 -12.57 -0.49
C SER A 353 1.03 -12.84 -0.26
N ARG A 354 1.84 -11.80 -0.39
CA ARG A 354 3.30 -11.84 -0.22
C ARG A 354 3.66 -11.86 1.27
N VAL A 355 4.29 -12.93 1.72
CA VAL A 355 4.77 -13.10 3.10
C VAL A 355 6.29 -12.89 3.13
N PRO A 356 6.82 -12.05 4.03
CA PRO A 356 8.27 -11.91 4.17
C PRO A 356 8.93 -13.25 4.55
N LYS A 357 10.04 -13.62 3.90
CA LYS A 357 10.81 -14.85 4.21
C LYS A 357 11.21 -14.96 5.68
N LEU A 358 11.43 -13.82 6.34
CA LEU A 358 11.76 -13.76 7.78
C LEU A 358 10.65 -14.32 8.69
N ALA A 359 9.41 -14.35 8.22
CA ALA A 359 8.25 -14.85 8.93
C ALA A 359 7.88 -16.30 8.58
N GLU A 360 8.51 -16.89 7.57
CA GLU A 360 8.19 -18.21 7.02
C GLU A 360 8.24 -19.32 8.08
N ASP A 361 9.36 -19.47 8.79
CA ASP A 361 9.53 -20.49 9.85
C ASP A 361 8.51 -20.33 10.99
N ALA A 362 8.16 -19.09 11.30
CA ALA A 362 7.19 -18.79 12.33
C ALA A 362 5.75 -19.12 11.86
N LEU A 363 5.45 -18.98 10.57
CA LEU A 363 4.18 -19.43 9.98
C LEU A 363 4.10 -20.95 9.89
N TYR A 364 5.18 -21.66 9.57
CA TYR A 364 5.20 -23.14 9.62
C TYR A 364 4.95 -23.69 11.04
N ALA A 365 5.56 -23.07 12.05
CA ALA A 365 5.33 -23.45 13.45
C ALA A 365 3.87 -23.18 13.88
N TYR A 366 3.29 -22.07 13.40
CA TYR A 366 1.88 -21.75 13.61
C TYR A 366 0.95 -22.82 13.04
N ILE A 367 1.13 -23.13 11.75
CA ILE A 367 0.29 -24.10 11.02
C ILE A 367 0.41 -25.48 11.68
N SER A 368 1.63 -25.91 12.02
CA SER A 368 1.87 -27.19 12.70
C SER A 368 1.13 -27.31 14.03
N HIS A 369 1.22 -26.28 14.87
CA HIS A 369 0.49 -26.23 16.14
C HIS A 369 -1.03 -26.25 15.90
N ALA A 370 -1.54 -25.43 14.97
CA ALA A 370 -2.97 -25.31 14.72
C ALA A 370 -3.60 -26.62 14.19
N ILE A 371 -2.90 -27.34 13.31
CA ILE A 371 -3.35 -28.63 12.77
C ILE A 371 -3.32 -29.72 13.86
N ILE A 372 -2.28 -29.78 14.69
CA ILE A 372 -2.16 -30.82 15.72
C ILE A 372 -3.12 -30.55 16.88
N ALA A 373 -3.31 -29.29 17.27
CA ALA A 373 -4.25 -28.91 18.33
C ALA A 373 -5.72 -29.15 17.96
N SER A 374 -6.07 -29.13 16.67
CA SER A 374 -7.44 -29.40 16.20
C SER A 374 -7.74 -30.89 15.99
N ARG A 375 -6.72 -31.76 16.00
CA ARG A 375 -6.90 -33.20 15.84
C ARG A 375 -7.30 -33.88 17.14
N ILE A 376 -8.17 -34.88 17.01
CA ILE A 376 -8.50 -35.79 18.10
C ILE A 376 -7.31 -36.73 18.41
N ASN A 377 -7.23 -37.19 19.66
CA ASN A 377 -6.26 -38.19 20.14
C ASN A 377 -4.78 -37.78 20.00
N GLN A 378 -4.47 -36.48 20.01
CA GLN A 378 -3.08 -36.02 20.07
C GLN A 378 -2.60 -35.91 21.52
N PRO A 379 -1.39 -36.39 21.84
CA PRO A 379 -0.83 -36.23 23.17
C PRO A 379 -0.62 -34.75 23.52
N GLU A 380 -1.11 -34.33 24.69
CA GLU A 380 -1.03 -32.95 25.18
C GLU A 380 0.40 -32.40 25.21
N TYR A 381 1.40 -33.23 25.53
CA TYR A 381 2.80 -32.79 25.57
C TYR A 381 3.32 -32.34 24.19
N ILE A 382 2.82 -32.94 23.09
CA ILE A 382 3.20 -32.54 21.73
C ILE A 382 2.57 -31.18 21.41
N VAL A 383 1.29 -31.02 21.74
CA VAL A 383 0.55 -29.76 21.57
C VAL A 383 1.25 -28.63 22.33
N GLN A 384 1.60 -28.86 23.60
CA GLN A 384 2.30 -27.87 24.42
C GLN A 384 3.69 -27.53 23.89
N ARG A 385 4.46 -28.51 23.43
CA ARG A 385 5.77 -28.27 22.80
C ARG A 385 5.63 -27.37 21.57
N LEU A 386 4.68 -27.68 20.69
CA LEU A 386 4.41 -26.88 19.49
C LEU A 386 3.88 -25.48 19.82
N ARG A 387 3.12 -25.33 20.91
CA ARG A 387 2.65 -24.03 21.41
C ARG A 387 3.82 -23.15 21.85
N GLN A 388 4.78 -23.73 22.56
CA GLN A 388 6.00 -23.03 23.00
C GLN A 388 6.87 -22.65 21.79
N GLU A 389 7.06 -23.59 20.85
CA GLU A 389 7.82 -23.34 19.62
C GLU A 389 7.18 -22.26 18.74
N LYS A 390 5.85 -22.34 18.52
CA LYS A 390 5.04 -21.29 17.86
C LYS A 390 5.33 -19.94 18.52
N SER A 391 5.14 -19.83 19.84
CA SER A 391 5.28 -18.56 20.56
C SER A 391 6.69 -17.96 20.43
N ALA A 392 7.73 -18.80 20.53
CA ALA A 392 9.12 -18.36 20.42
C ALA A 392 9.48 -17.89 19.00
N LYS A 393 9.13 -18.68 17.98
CA LYS A 393 9.38 -18.34 16.57
C LYS A 393 8.58 -17.12 16.13
N LEU A 394 7.32 -17.03 16.55
CA LEU A 394 6.49 -15.84 16.35
C LEU A 394 7.20 -14.60 16.89
N ARG A 395 7.59 -14.60 18.18
CA ARG A 395 8.30 -13.46 18.80
C ARG A 395 9.56 -13.05 18.04
N ASN A 396 10.36 -14.02 17.62
CA ASN A 396 11.58 -13.75 16.86
C ASN A 396 11.28 -13.15 15.48
N ALA A 397 10.28 -13.66 14.77
CA ALA A 397 9.83 -13.09 13.52
C ALA A 397 9.34 -11.65 13.70
N LYS A 398 8.59 -11.35 14.79
CA LYS A 398 8.15 -9.97 15.11
C LYS A 398 9.33 -9.01 15.21
N ILE A 399 10.35 -9.40 15.98
CA ILE A 399 11.55 -8.56 16.18
C ILE A 399 12.27 -8.33 14.85
N ARG A 400 12.44 -9.38 14.04
CA ARG A 400 13.08 -9.29 12.73
C ARG A 400 12.31 -8.39 11.75
N LEU A 401 10.98 -8.43 11.77
CA LEU A 401 10.14 -7.60 10.91
C LEU A 401 10.06 -6.13 11.36
N SER A 402 10.17 -5.87 12.66
CA SER A 402 9.92 -4.54 13.23
C SER A 402 10.90 -3.44 12.80
N ASN A 403 11.94 -3.73 12.00
CA ASN A 403 12.94 -2.76 11.52
C ASN A 403 13.47 -1.81 12.61
N ILE A 404 13.46 -2.23 13.87
CA ILE A 404 13.92 -1.42 14.99
C ILE A 404 15.45 -1.43 14.97
N LYS A 405 16.05 -0.37 14.42
CA LYS A 405 17.49 -0.14 14.50
C LYS A 405 17.82 0.50 15.83
N LEU A 406 18.58 -0.20 16.66
CA LEU A 406 19.01 0.31 17.96
C LEU A 406 19.77 1.65 17.82
N ASP A 407 20.51 1.84 16.74
CA ASP A 407 21.27 3.07 16.48
C ASP A 407 20.36 4.30 16.30
N GLU A 408 19.20 4.15 15.66
CA GLU A 408 18.22 5.24 15.48
C GLU A 408 17.56 5.60 16.83
N ILE A 409 17.25 4.59 17.66
CA ILE A 409 16.78 4.81 19.03
C ILE A 409 17.85 5.54 19.84
N VAL A 410 19.11 5.10 19.76
CA VAL A 410 20.23 5.73 20.46
C VAL A 410 20.38 7.18 20.01
N GLN A 411 20.24 7.50 18.72
CA GLN A 411 20.30 8.88 18.22
C GLN A 411 19.19 9.77 18.81
N VAL A 412 17.95 9.29 18.87
CA VAL A 412 16.83 10.03 19.48
C VAL A 412 16.98 10.18 21.00
N MET A 413 17.56 9.18 21.65
CA MET A 413 17.80 9.16 23.09
C MET A 413 19.08 9.91 23.50
N ARG A 414 19.98 10.19 22.54
CA ARG A 414 21.25 10.91 22.78
C ARG A 414 20.97 12.31 23.29
N GLY A 415 21.37 12.57 24.54
CA GLY A 415 21.20 13.88 25.18
C GLY A 415 19.86 14.11 25.90
N LYS A 416 18.88 13.21 25.76
CA LYS A 416 17.62 13.29 26.53
C LYS A 416 17.79 12.88 28.00
N ALA A 417 18.80 12.07 28.30
CA ALA A 417 19.20 11.69 29.66
C ALA A 417 20.35 12.56 30.21
N LYS A 418 20.31 13.88 29.99
CA LYS A 418 21.24 14.77 30.70
C LYS A 418 20.80 14.84 32.16
N TRP A 419 21.48 14.10 33.03
CA TRP A 419 21.31 14.27 34.48
C TRP A 419 21.60 15.74 34.81
N ILE A 420 20.55 16.48 35.16
CA ILE A 420 20.71 17.77 35.83
C ILE A 420 21.23 17.42 37.22
N LYS A 421 22.54 17.53 37.42
CA LYS A 421 23.09 17.55 38.77
C LYS A 421 22.47 18.77 39.47
N ARG A 422 21.64 18.51 40.49
CA ARG A 422 21.22 19.55 41.42
C ARG A 422 22.38 19.92 42.34
#